data_AF-A0A831U6Y1-F1
#
_entry.id   AF-A0A831U6Y1-F1
#
_cell.length_a   1.000
_cell.length_b   1.000
_cell.length_c   1.000
_cell.angle_alpha   90.00
_cell.angle_beta   90.00
_cell.angle_gamma   90.00
#
_symmetry.space_group_name_H-M   'P 1'
#
loop_
_entity.id
_entity.type
_entity.pdbx_description
1 polymer ?
#
loop_
_entity_poly.entity_id
_entity_poly.type
_entity_poly.pdbx_seq_one_letter_code
_entity_poly.pdbx_strand_id
1 'polypeptide(L)'
;MKKAGIVLAFIVMLCALVLPATGVLAATDGYYQLSEVSQPAWDSTYASRTKAPTADYDYTYGDESSVTYTLPWSFSFYGQSYTQITADTNGNIWFAATGSAHSFDLATTGRGPVIAAWNNDLSSYFNGGVFIQHKTNPERVVIEWQAETYSDEGTGRPNRFAVVLFPNGTIRTDYGAFSPTVGKDFGSGISRGDGTASLSLTTTYGNAFSLAGRSFLFASGSKIYVGSQTESFGDVPAGTASQPRTITLVNGGTDNLLISTVNLTANGSGMFSLAAGGDGCSGATLAPSQSCTVQAVFSPSALGLQSAVLSISSNDPTTPSLDIALTGTGLYPTLTVAKGDTGAGTVTSSPAGISCGTTCSGSFATGSTVTLTASPEAGSAFTGWSGACSGTGDCTVTMDTAKSVTASFTTTNPPTVTIFSPSGTVAGKRPLLQYNAGTGTVVVTVDGVVVSKTSGDTLDTLAEGTHVIRVEATNRG
;
A
#
# COMPACT_ATOMS: atom_id res chain seq x y z
N MET A 1 -73.26 37.32 56.63
CA MET A 1 -72.42 37.79 55.51
C MET A 1 -71.35 36.73 55.23
N LYS A 2 -71.38 36.17 54.01
CA LYS A 2 -70.36 35.37 53.27
C LYS A 2 -69.67 34.16 53.96
N LYS A 3 -70.04 32.95 53.47
CA LYS A 3 -69.20 31.73 53.44
C LYS A 3 -68.26 31.80 52.22
N ALA A 4 -66.98 31.45 52.40
CA ALA A 4 -66.03 30.88 51.42
C ALA A 4 -64.75 30.60 52.22
N GLY A 5 -64.25 29.37 52.38
CA GLY A 5 -63.82 28.46 51.33
C GLY A 5 -62.29 28.57 51.18
N ILE A 6 -61.53 28.07 52.15
CA ILE A 6 -60.06 28.02 52.09
C ILE A 6 -59.67 26.85 51.19
N VAL A 7 -59.13 27.16 50.03
CA VAL A 7 -58.55 26.21 49.08
C VAL A 7 -57.15 25.86 49.55
N LEU A 8 -56.92 24.56 49.78
CA LEU A 8 -55.62 23.98 50.10
C LEU A 8 -54.84 23.77 48.80
N ALA A 9 -53.82 24.58 48.52
CA ALA A 9 -52.92 24.39 47.39
C ALA A 9 -51.71 23.56 47.83
N PHE A 10 -51.56 22.37 47.24
CA PHE A 10 -50.38 21.51 47.36
C PHE A 10 -49.16 22.21 46.75
N ILE A 11 -48.14 22.48 47.57
CA ILE A 11 -46.81 22.88 47.11
C ILE A 11 -46.09 21.61 46.67
N VAL A 12 -45.97 21.39 45.36
CA VAL A 12 -45.04 20.42 44.79
C VAL A 12 -43.66 21.06 44.84
N MET A 13 -42.82 20.58 45.75
CA MET A 13 -41.40 20.93 45.84
C MET A 13 -40.67 20.28 44.66
N LEU A 14 -40.58 21.00 43.54
CA LEU A 14 -39.75 20.61 42.40
C LEU A 14 -38.29 20.90 42.78
N CYS A 15 -37.57 19.86 43.21
CA CYS A 15 -36.13 19.91 43.41
C CYS A 15 -35.48 20.07 42.03
N ALA A 16 -35.24 21.33 41.62
CA ALA A 16 -34.46 21.64 40.43
C ALA A 16 -33.03 21.16 40.68
N LEU A 17 -32.67 20.02 40.07
CA LEU A 17 -31.28 19.67 39.85
C LEU A 17 -30.68 20.82 39.04
N VAL A 18 -29.80 21.59 39.68
CA VAL A 18 -28.97 22.58 38.98
C VAL A 18 -28.00 21.78 38.11
N LEU A 19 -28.41 21.49 36.88
CA LEU A 19 -27.49 21.14 35.81
C LEU A 19 -26.61 22.36 35.57
N PRO A 20 -25.27 22.25 35.63
CA PRO A 20 -24.42 23.35 35.22
C PRO A 20 -24.68 23.63 33.74
N ALA A 21 -24.66 24.93 33.43
CA ALA A 21 -25.01 25.49 32.14
C ALA A 21 -24.34 24.78 30.96
N THR A 22 -25.15 24.59 29.92
CA THR A 22 -24.80 24.50 28.50
C THR A 22 -23.32 24.79 28.19
N GLY A 23 -22.51 23.73 28.08
CA GLY A 23 -21.24 23.83 27.37
C GLY A 23 -21.54 24.13 25.90
N VAL A 24 -21.08 25.28 25.40
CA VAL A 24 -21.01 25.51 23.96
C VAL A 24 -20.14 24.38 23.40
N LEU A 25 -20.68 23.59 22.45
CA LEU A 25 -19.89 22.57 21.78
C LEU A 25 -18.65 23.26 21.16
N ALA A 26 -17.46 22.75 21.47
CA ALA A 26 -16.22 23.26 20.90
C ALA A 26 -16.32 23.23 19.36
N ALA A 27 -15.99 24.34 18.70
CA ALA A 27 -15.99 24.41 17.25
C ALA A 27 -14.93 23.44 16.68
N THR A 28 -15.28 22.67 15.65
CA THR A 28 -14.37 21.73 14.99
C THR A 28 -14.53 21.77 13.47
N ASP A 29 -13.44 21.53 12.75
CA ASP A 29 -13.39 21.42 11.29
C ASP A 29 -13.11 19.99 10.80
N GLY A 30 -13.17 19.00 11.69
CA GLY A 30 -12.81 17.60 11.40
C GLY A 30 -11.31 17.27 11.52
N TYR A 31 -10.47 18.25 11.81
CA TYR A 31 -9.03 18.06 12.06
C TYR A 31 -8.61 18.59 13.43
N TYR A 32 -9.16 19.73 13.81
CA TYR A 32 -8.89 20.40 15.07
C TYR A 32 -10.20 20.67 15.81
N GLN A 33 -10.08 20.81 17.13
CA GLN A 33 -11.10 21.32 18.02
C GLN A 33 -10.57 22.60 18.64
N LEU A 34 -11.38 23.65 18.59
CA LEU A 34 -11.07 24.97 19.13
C LEU A 34 -11.67 25.12 20.53
N SER A 35 -10.82 25.45 21.50
CA SER A 35 -11.22 25.75 22.88
C SER A 35 -10.47 26.95 23.44
N GLU A 36 -11.05 27.65 24.40
CA GLU A 36 -10.37 28.69 25.18
C GLU A 36 -9.63 28.06 26.38
N VAL A 37 -8.43 28.55 26.68
CA VAL A 37 -7.59 28.06 27.78
C VAL A 37 -7.92 28.82 29.07
N SER A 38 -8.28 28.09 30.13
CA SER A 38 -8.70 28.66 31.42
C SER A 38 -7.58 29.26 32.27
N GLN A 39 -6.31 28.91 32.02
CA GLN A 39 -5.12 29.41 32.70
C GLN A 39 -4.00 29.67 31.68
N PRO A 40 -4.06 30.79 30.95
CA PRO A 40 -3.07 31.10 29.92
C PRO A 40 -1.72 31.48 30.55
N ALA A 41 -0.63 30.97 29.97
CA ALA A 41 0.72 31.46 30.24
C ALA A 41 1.24 32.13 28.98
N TRP A 42 1.45 33.45 29.03
CA TRP A 42 2.16 34.17 27.97
C TRP A 42 3.56 33.59 27.85
N ASP A 43 3.80 32.84 26.78
CA ASP A 43 5.04 32.11 26.63
C ASP A 43 6.20 33.06 26.32
N SER A 44 5.93 34.11 25.54
CA SER A 44 6.89 35.08 25.01
C SER A 44 8.08 34.47 24.27
N THR A 45 8.65 35.26 23.40
CA THR A 45 10.01 35.08 22.89
C THR A 45 10.92 36.01 23.69
N TYR A 46 12.24 35.80 23.64
CA TYR A 46 13.18 36.81 24.13
C TYR A 46 13.35 37.95 23.11
N ALA A 47 12.22 38.45 22.58
CA ALA A 47 12.11 39.32 21.42
C ALA A 47 13.11 40.47 21.46
N SER A 48 14.00 40.49 20.48
CA SER A 48 14.93 41.58 20.27
C SER A 48 15.48 41.56 18.85
N ARG A 49 15.28 42.67 18.12
CA ARG A 49 15.87 42.86 16.78
C ARG A 49 17.40 42.98 16.80
N THR A 50 18.01 43.13 17.96
CA THR A 50 19.46 43.30 18.10
C THR A 50 20.20 42.00 18.38
N LYS A 51 19.47 40.90 18.61
CA LYS A 51 20.05 39.57 18.77
C LYS A 51 20.37 38.98 17.42
N ALA A 52 21.55 38.36 17.30
CA ALA A 52 21.89 37.59 16.11
C ALA A 52 20.98 36.34 16.01
N PRO A 53 20.52 35.98 14.79
CA PRO A 53 19.83 34.70 14.57
C PRO A 53 20.69 33.50 14.95
N THR A 54 20.03 32.43 15.40
CA THR A 54 20.61 31.14 15.77
C THR A 54 19.67 30.02 15.29
N ALA A 55 20.05 28.75 15.46
CA ALA A 55 19.14 27.64 15.16
C ALA A 55 17.84 27.69 16.01
N ASP A 56 17.91 28.23 17.22
CA ASP A 56 16.79 28.30 18.15
C ASP A 56 16.09 29.68 18.16
N TYR A 57 16.59 30.66 17.42
CA TYR A 57 16.04 32.01 17.40
C TYR A 57 16.18 32.64 16.02
N ASP A 58 15.08 33.05 15.42
CA ASP A 58 15.09 33.76 14.14
C ASP A 58 14.05 34.88 14.16
N TYR A 59 14.18 35.86 13.27
CA TYR A 59 13.24 36.97 13.21
C TYR A 59 13.26 37.69 11.86
N THR A 60 12.17 38.38 11.58
CA THR A 60 12.14 39.43 10.55
C THR A 60 11.30 40.60 11.04
N TYR A 61 11.48 41.75 10.40
CA TYR A 61 10.75 42.97 10.70
C TYR A 61 10.65 43.83 9.44
N GLY A 62 9.76 44.80 9.48
CA GLY A 62 9.39 45.59 8.32
C GLY A 62 7.93 45.38 7.97
N ASP A 63 7.60 45.79 6.76
CA ASP A 63 6.30 45.58 6.14
C ASP A 63 6.43 44.49 5.09
N GLU A 64 5.38 43.67 4.95
CA GLU A 64 5.30 42.53 4.01
C GLU A 64 6.52 41.60 3.98
N SER A 65 7.21 41.48 5.13
CA SER A 65 8.42 40.70 5.30
C SER A 65 8.12 39.33 5.92
N SER A 66 8.95 38.33 5.62
CA SER A 66 8.80 36.97 6.15
C SER A 66 10.14 36.31 6.50
N VAL A 67 10.09 35.30 7.37
CA VAL A 67 11.23 34.47 7.77
C VAL A 67 10.85 33.00 7.66
N THR A 68 11.73 32.19 7.06
CA THR A 68 11.54 30.74 6.97
C THR A 68 12.37 30.07 8.06
N TYR A 69 11.71 29.25 8.88
CA TYR A 69 12.31 28.58 10.02
C TYR A 69 12.22 27.07 9.88
N THR A 70 13.34 26.38 10.12
CA THR A 70 13.36 24.91 10.15
C THR A 70 12.97 24.43 11.54
N LEU A 71 11.90 23.64 11.61
CA LEU A 71 11.38 23.12 12.86
C LEU A 71 12.31 22.05 13.45
N PRO A 72 12.51 22.03 14.78
CA PRO A 72 13.32 21.01 15.44
C PRO A 72 12.70 19.60 15.40
N TRP A 73 11.42 19.49 15.05
CA TRP A 73 10.71 18.23 14.79
C TRP A 73 9.76 18.37 13.59
N SER A 74 9.30 17.24 13.05
CA SER A 74 8.24 17.23 12.04
C SER A 74 6.91 17.57 12.68
N PHE A 75 6.28 18.68 12.28
CA PHE A 75 4.99 19.13 12.79
C PHE A 75 3.85 18.66 11.88
N SER A 76 2.80 18.07 12.46
CA SER A 76 1.61 17.66 11.71
C SER A 76 0.58 18.79 11.69
N PHE A 77 0.16 19.20 10.49
CA PHE A 77 -0.90 20.20 10.29
C PHE A 77 -1.86 19.71 9.20
N TYR A 78 -3.16 19.62 9.53
CA TYR A 78 -4.20 19.04 8.65
C TYR A 78 -3.81 17.67 8.02
N GLY A 79 -3.18 16.81 8.81
CA GLY A 79 -2.77 15.45 8.40
C GLY A 79 -1.54 15.39 7.49
N GLN A 80 -0.88 16.53 7.21
CA GLN A 80 0.37 16.60 6.48
C GLN A 80 1.53 16.89 7.44
N SER A 81 2.74 16.39 7.11
CA SER A 81 3.95 16.58 7.92
C SER A 81 4.83 17.68 7.34
N TYR A 82 5.28 18.60 8.19
CA TYR A 82 6.10 19.75 7.80
C TYR A 82 7.35 19.87 8.66
N THR A 83 8.48 20.16 8.02
CA THR A 83 9.78 20.40 8.69
C THR A 83 10.18 21.88 8.64
N GLN A 84 9.42 22.71 7.93
CA GLN A 84 9.65 24.15 7.83
C GLN A 84 8.33 24.91 7.91
N ILE A 85 8.42 26.15 8.40
CA ILE A 85 7.34 27.13 8.38
C ILE A 85 7.89 28.45 7.85
N THR A 86 7.01 29.28 7.28
CA THR A 86 7.32 30.67 6.95
C THR A 86 6.39 31.58 7.76
N ALA A 87 6.95 32.33 8.70
CA ALA A 87 6.20 33.33 9.46
C ALA A 87 6.37 34.71 8.82
N ASP A 88 5.27 35.43 8.62
CA ASP A 88 5.29 36.78 8.05
C ASP A 88 4.93 37.86 9.07
N THR A 89 5.22 39.10 8.72
CA THR A 89 4.95 40.28 9.55
C THR A 89 3.46 40.60 9.69
N ASN A 90 2.62 40.08 8.78
CA ASN A 90 1.16 40.21 8.75
C ASN A 90 0.41 39.18 9.62
N GLY A 91 1.09 38.60 10.61
CA GLY A 91 0.46 37.75 11.61
C GLY A 91 0.19 36.32 11.16
N ASN A 92 0.81 35.86 10.07
CA ASN A 92 0.55 34.53 9.52
C ASN A 92 1.76 33.60 9.60
N ILE A 93 1.47 32.30 9.71
CA ILE A 93 2.43 31.20 9.57
C ILE A 93 1.96 30.30 8.44
N TRP A 94 2.80 30.17 7.42
CA TRP A 94 2.54 29.37 6.23
C TRP A 94 3.34 28.07 6.26
N PHE A 95 2.70 27.01 5.77
CA PHE A 95 3.32 25.69 5.59
C PHE A 95 3.65 25.37 4.13
N ALA A 96 3.25 26.23 3.21
CA ALA A 96 3.49 26.07 1.76
C ALA A 96 3.79 27.41 1.06
N ALA A 97 3.10 28.48 1.41
CA ALA A 97 3.41 29.81 0.90
C ALA A 97 4.71 30.37 1.48
N THR A 98 5.40 31.19 0.69
CA THR A 98 6.70 31.78 1.03
C THR A 98 6.68 33.30 1.09
N GLY A 99 5.51 33.94 1.07
CA GLY A 99 5.38 35.40 1.01
C GLY A 99 4.22 35.91 1.85
N SER A 100 4.34 37.17 2.26
CA SER A 100 3.42 37.84 3.17
C SER A 100 2.08 38.21 2.52
N ALA A 101 1.01 38.25 3.31
CA ALA A 101 -0.33 38.63 2.87
C ALA A 101 -0.97 39.62 3.83
N HIS A 102 -1.24 40.85 3.37
CA HIS A 102 -1.96 41.88 4.14
C HIS A 102 -3.33 41.44 4.68
N SER A 103 -4.14 40.71 3.92
CA SER A 103 -5.41 40.15 4.43
C SER A 103 -5.97 39.13 3.44
N PHE A 104 -6.77 38.19 3.95
CA PHE A 104 -7.44 37.19 3.12
C PHE A 104 -8.66 36.60 3.82
N ASP A 105 -9.57 35.98 3.07
CA ASP A 105 -10.60 35.11 3.64
C ASP A 105 -9.95 33.78 4.05
N LEU A 106 -9.95 33.51 5.36
CA LEU A 106 -9.39 32.30 5.96
C LEU A 106 -9.99 31.02 5.38
N ALA A 107 -11.27 31.03 5.00
CA ALA A 107 -11.99 29.87 4.53
C ALA A 107 -11.85 29.66 3.02
N THR A 108 -11.81 30.70 2.21
CA THR A 108 -12.00 30.55 0.75
C THR A 108 -10.88 31.08 -0.15
N THR A 109 -9.98 31.93 0.36
CA THR A 109 -8.87 32.48 -0.45
C THR A 109 -7.54 31.90 0.00
N GLY A 110 -7.19 30.76 -0.58
CA GLY A 110 -5.99 30.00 -0.24
C GLY A 110 -4.68 30.53 -0.84
N ARG A 111 -3.63 30.54 -0.03
CA ARG A 111 -2.20 30.45 -0.46
C ARG A 111 -1.54 29.15 0.04
N GLY A 112 -2.35 28.18 0.47
CA GLY A 112 -1.91 26.95 1.15
C GLY A 112 -2.23 26.97 2.66
N PRO A 113 -1.84 25.92 3.40
CA PRO A 113 -2.18 25.80 4.82
C PRO A 113 -1.55 26.91 5.66
N VAL A 114 -2.36 27.47 6.56
CA VAL A 114 -2.02 28.68 7.31
C VAL A 114 -2.54 28.67 8.74
N ILE A 115 -1.75 29.24 9.65
CA ILE A 115 -2.20 29.73 10.95
C ILE A 115 -2.17 31.25 10.88
N ALA A 116 -3.34 31.88 10.96
CA ALA A 116 -3.49 33.34 10.94
C ALA A 116 -3.77 33.82 12.37
N ALA A 117 -2.73 34.25 13.09
CA ALA A 117 -2.87 34.68 14.47
C ALA A 117 -3.62 36.03 14.54
N TRP A 118 -3.27 36.95 13.64
CA TRP A 118 -4.04 38.16 13.38
C TRP A 118 -4.02 38.46 11.89
N ASN A 119 -5.11 38.11 11.21
CA ASN A 119 -5.25 38.29 9.77
C ASN A 119 -5.59 39.75 9.46
N ASN A 120 -4.56 40.58 9.33
CA ASN A 120 -4.68 42.00 9.03
C ASN A 120 -3.38 42.54 8.44
N ASP A 121 -3.47 43.75 7.90
CA ASP A 121 -2.34 44.48 7.36
C ASP A 121 -1.56 45.09 8.53
N LEU A 122 -0.50 44.39 8.94
CA LEU A 122 0.33 44.69 10.10
C LEU A 122 1.72 45.13 9.65
N SER A 123 2.18 46.23 10.24
CA SER A 123 3.55 46.68 10.05
C SER A 123 4.36 46.48 11.32
N SER A 124 5.62 46.12 11.10
CA SER A 124 6.66 46.15 12.13
C SER A 124 7.84 47.04 11.73
N TYR A 125 7.64 48.07 10.90
CA TYR A 125 8.74 48.91 10.45
C TYR A 125 9.41 49.66 11.62
N PHE A 126 8.60 50.36 12.43
CA PHE A 126 9.09 51.21 13.52
C PHE A 126 9.18 50.51 14.87
N ASN A 127 8.32 49.53 15.13
CA ASN A 127 8.30 48.82 16.41
C ASN A 127 8.00 47.32 16.25
N GLY A 128 8.70 46.46 17.00
CA GLY A 128 8.40 45.03 17.08
C GLY A 128 8.98 44.10 16.00
N GLY A 129 8.22 43.26 15.32
CA GLY A 129 8.70 42.23 14.38
C GLY A 129 7.99 40.90 14.61
N VAL A 130 8.27 39.91 13.76
CA VAL A 130 7.93 38.51 14.03
C VAL A 130 9.19 37.79 14.49
N PHE A 131 9.09 37.14 15.65
CA PHE A 131 10.20 36.49 16.34
C PHE A 131 9.85 35.04 16.57
N ILE A 132 10.79 34.14 16.26
CA ILE A 132 10.64 32.70 16.45
C ILE A 132 11.65 32.28 17.51
N GLN A 133 11.21 31.53 18.52
CA GLN A 133 12.06 30.96 19.55
C GLN A 133 11.69 29.50 19.80
N HIS A 134 12.66 28.61 19.61
CA HIS A 134 12.58 27.24 20.11
C HIS A 134 12.91 27.19 21.60
N LYS A 135 12.12 26.44 22.37
CA LYS A 135 12.29 26.23 23.81
C LYS A 135 12.15 24.75 24.12
N THR A 136 13.03 24.23 24.97
CA THR A 136 13.13 22.78 25.24
C THR A 136 12.47 22.33 26.56
N ASN A 137 11.95 23.27 27.37
CA ASN A 137 11.30 22.95 28.64
C ASN A 137 10.02 23.78 28.86
N PRO A 138 8.82 23.22 28.56
CA PRO A 138 8.61 22.06 27.70
C PRO A 138 9.00 22.32 26.23
N GLU A 139 9.25 21.28 25.44
CA GLU A 139 9.56 21.37 24.01
C GLU A 139 8.43 22.10 23.24
N ARG A 140 8.75 23.24 22.59
CA ARG A 140 7.80 24.06 21.81
C ARG A 140 8.53 25.14 20.99
N VAL A 141 7.90 25.56 19.88
CA VAL A 141 8.32 26.74 19.11
C VAL A 141 7.32 27.85 19.35
N VAL A 142 7.78 29.01 19.81
CA VAL A 142 6.98 30.22 20.04
C VAL A 142 7.25 31.21 18.92
N ILE A 143 6.21 31.62 18.21
CA ILE A 143 6.23 32.68 17.20
C ILE A 143 5.49 33.87 17.79
N GLU A 144 6.20 34.93 18.15
CA GLU A 144 5.62 36.16 18.72
C GLU A 144 5.68 37.29 17.71
N TRP A 145 4.56 38.00 17.59
CA TRP A 145 4.50 39.28 16.90
C TRP A 145 4.47 40.41 17.91
N GLN A 146 5.23 41.44 17.57
CA GLN A 146 5.08 42.77 18.11
C GLN A 146 4.79 43.64 16.90
N ALA A 147 3.54 44.07 16.70
CA ALA A 147 3.16 44.74 15.46
C ALA A 147 2.13 45.84 15.68
N GLU A 148 2.22 46.87 14.86
CA GLU A 148 1.18 47.87 14.72
C GLU A 148 0.33 47.50 13.50
N THR A 149 -0.90 48.02 13.43
CA THR A 149 -1.62 47.98 12.15
C THR A 149 -0.95 48.97 11.20
N TYR A 150 -1.09 48.77 9.90
CA TYR A 150 -0.58 49.72 8.90
C TYR A 150 -1.04 51.17 9.17
N SER A 151 -2.27 51.37 9.66
CA SER A 151 -2.81 52.70 9.98
C SER A 151 -2.23 53.34 11.23
N ASP A 152 -1.73 52.53 12.17
CA ASP A 152 -1.23 52.97 13.49
C ASP A 152 0.30 52.94 13.54
N GLU A 153 0.94 52.73 12.39
CA GLU A 153 2.37 52.62 12.25
C GLU A 153 3.10 53.88 12.76
N GLY A 154 4.11 53.67 13.61
CA GLY A 154 4.93 54.75 14.18
C GLY A 154 4.33 55.42 15.41
N THR A 155 3.18 54.94 15.91
CA THR A 155 2.54 55.49 17.12
C THR A 155 3.17 54.98 18.42
N GLY A 156 4.03 53.96 18.36
CA GLY A 156 4.76 53.42 19.50
C GLY A 156 3.91 52.51 20.38
N ARG A 157 2.87 51.88 19.83
CA ARG A 157 1.88 51.06 20.57
C ARG A 157 1.77 49.65 19.98
N PRO A 158 2.80 48.80 20.12
CA PRO A 158 2.83 47.50 19.49
C PRO A 158 1.84 46.54 20.17
N ASN A 159 1.01 45.90 19.37
CA ASN A 159 0.18 44.78 19.80
C ASN A 159 1.06 43.54 19.92
N ARG A 160 0.80 42.74 20.95
CA ARG A 160 1.54 41.50 21.22
C ARG A 160 0.62 40.31 21.14
N PHE A 161 0.95 39.38 20.28
CA PHE A 161 0.28 38.09 20.17
C PHE A 161 1.30 37.03 19.76
N ALA A 162 1.00 35.78 20.02
CA ALA A 162 1.90 34.69 19.72
C ALA A 162 1.15 33.43 19.29
N VAL A 163 1.84 32.58 18.54
CA VAL A 163 1.44 31.20 18.27
C VAL A 163 2.51 30.30 18.86
N VAL A 164 2.08 29.26 19.57
CA VAL A 164 2.94 28.23 20.13
C VAL A 164 2.62 26.91 19.45
N LEU A 165 3.63 26.33 18.80
CA LEU A 165 3.57 25.02 18.18
C LEU A 165 4.18 23.99 19.14
N PHE A 166 3.41 22.96 19.47
CA PHE A 166 3.87 21.85 20.30
C PHE A 166 4.22 20.63 19.44
N PRO A 167 5.17 19.77 19.87
CA PRO A 167 5.52 18.54 19.16
C PRO A 167 4.35 17.60 18.83
N ASN A 168 3.32 17.60 19.67
CA ASN A 168 2.13 16.76 19.49
C ASN A 168 1.14 17.28 18.43
N GLY A 169 1.43 18.40 17.75
CA GLY A 169 0.52 19.00 16.75
C GLY A 169 -0.50 19.98 17.32
N THR A 170 -0.49 20.21 18.64
CA THR A 170 -1.31 21.26 19.26
C THR A 170 -0.80 22.63 18.86
N ILE A 171 -1.73 23.55 18.60
CA ILE A 171 -1.45 24.96 18.35
C ILE A 171 -2.11 25.76 19.47
N ARG A 172 -1.36 26.67 20.09
CA ARG A 172 -1.94 27.66 21.01
C ARG A 172 -1.73 29.06 20.45
N THR A 173 -2.78 29.85 20.34
CA THR A 173 -2.68 31.28 20.02
C THR A 173 -2.91 32.09 21.29
N ASP A 174 -1.94 32.92 21.65
CA ASP A 174 -1.93 33.77 22.84
C ASP A 174 -2.08 35.24 22.42
N TYR A 175 -3.09 35.93 22.96
CA TYR A 175 -3.28 37.36 22.71
C TYR A 175 -2.87 38.13 23.96
N GLY A 176 -1.73 38.83 23.87
CA GLY A 176 -1.16 39.61 24.95
C GLY A 176 -1.81 40.99 25.06
N ALA A 177 -1.00 42.04 24.97
CA ALA A 177 -1.46 43.43 25.05
C ALA A 177 -1.85 43.95 23.65
N PHE A 178 -3.03 44.55 23.53
CA PHE A 178 -3.47 45.24 22.33
C PHE A 178 -3.78 46.72 22.63
N SER A 179 -3.49 47.61 21.69
CA SER A 179 -3.90 49.01 21.75
C SER A 179 -5.38 49.12 21.33
N PRO A 180 -6.26 49.77 22.12
CA PRO A 180 -7.72 49.66 21.95
C PRO A 180 -8.32 50.54 20.84
N THR A 181 -7.55 51.02 19.86
CA THR A 181 -8.00 52.13 19.00
C THR A 181 -8.71 51.75 17.71
N VAL A 182 -8.22 50.83 16.87
CA VAL A 182 -9.00 50.26 15.74
C VAL A 182 -8.19 49.14 15.07
N GLY A 183 -8.56 47.88 15.29
CA GLY A 183 -7.99 46.75 14.54
C GLY A 183 -9.04 46.12 13.65
N LYS A 184 -8.81 46.02 12.35
CA LYS A 184 -9.60 45.08 11.54
C LYS A 184 -9.03 43.67 11.73
N ASP A 185 -9.88 42.68 11.54
CA ASP A 185 -9.49 41.28 11.54
C ASP A 185 -10.31 40.61 10.45
N PHE A 186 -9.63 40.07 9.44
CA PHE A 186 -10.24 39.45 8.26
C PHE A 186 -10.42 37.93 8.44
N GLY A 187 -10.12 37.39 9.62
CA GLY A 187 -10.36 36.01 9.97
C GLY A 187 -9.12 35.37 10.56
N SER A 188 -8.86 35.63 11.84
CA SER A 188 -7.92 34.85 12.65
C SER A 188 -8.40 33.43 12.86
N GLY A 189 -7.46 32.49 12.88
CA GLY A 189 -7.72 31.08 13.02
C GLY A 189 -6.70 30.20 12.32
N ILE A 190 -7.15 29.00 11.93
CA ILE A 190 -6.35 28.04 11.16
C ILE A 190 -7.11 27.61 9.93
N SER A 191 -6.41 27.29 8.86
CA SER A 191 -7.03 26.84 7.61
C SER A 191 -6.11 25.90 6.85
N ARG A 192 -6.71 24.89 6.21
CA ARG A 192 -6.03 24.05 5.23
C ARG A 192 -5.71 24.83 3.95
N GLY A 193 -6.40 25.96 3.72
CA GLY A 193 -6.16 26.86 2.60
C GLY A 193 -6.66 26.35 1.25
N ASP A 194 -7.44 25.27 1.22
CA ASP A 194 -8.04 24.68 0.01
C ASP A 194 -9.57 24.74 0.00
N GLY A 195 -10.16 25.44 0.99
CA GLY A 195 -11.61 25.54 1.17
C GLY A 195 -12.27 24.35 1.84
N THR A 196 -11.52 23.30 2.20
CA THR A 196 -12.12 22.06 2.74
C THR A 196 -12.21 22.03 4.27
N ALA A 197 -11.35 22.76 4.97
CA ALA A 197 -11.35 22.81 6.43
C ALA A 197 -10.70 24.12 6.95
N SER A 198 -11.39 24.78 7.87
CA SER A 198 -10.88 25.92 8.61
C SER A 198 -11.61 26.10 9.95
N LEU A 199 -10.90 26.64 10.93
CA LEU A 199 -11.46 27.08 12.21
C LEU A 199 -11.14 28.54 12.43
N SER A 200 -12.17 29.38 12.45
CA SER A 200 -12.02 30.81 12.71
C SER A 200 -12.27 31.13 14.18
N LEU A 201 -11.26 31.76 14.80
CA LEU A 201 -11.37 32.38 16.12
C LEU A 201 -12.30 33.58 16.06
N THR A 202 -12.16 34.41 15.03
CA THR A 202 -12.91 35.67 14.88
C THR A 202 -14.41 35.44 14.85
N THR A 203 -14.86 34.41 14.15
CA THR A 203 -16.29 34.06 14.08
C THR A 203 -16.82 33.50 15.40
N THR A 204 -15.97 32.81 16.16
CA THR A 204 -16.37 32.09 17.38
C THR A 204 -16.28 32.97 18.63
N TYR A 205 -15.24 33.81 18.74
CA TYR A 205 -14.88 34.55 19.96
C TYR A 205 -14.76 36.07 19.76
N GLY A 206 -14.89 36.57 18.53
CA GLY A 206 -14.75 37.98 18.18
C GLY A 206 -13.36 38.35 17.66
N ASN A 207 -13.23 39.59 17.17
CA ASN A 207 -12.00 40.08 16.52
C ASN A 207 -10.74 39.91 17.38
N ALA A 208 -9.62 39.57 16.75
CA ALA A 208 -8.32 39.38 17.38
C ALA A 208 -7.94 40.45 18.42
N PHE A 209 -8.15 41.74 18.12
CA PHE A 209 -7.81 42.83 19.03
C PHE A 209 -8.65 42.86 20.32
N SER A 210 -9.84 42.25 20.30
CA SER A 210 -10.71 42.11 21.48
C SER A 210 -10.35 40.89 22.33
N LEU A 211 -9.42 40.05 21.87
CA LEU A 211 -9.01 38.82 22.54
C LEU A 211 -7.87 39.04 23.55
N ALA A 212 -7.47 40.29 23.80
CA ALA A 212 -6.38 40.63 24.71
C ALA A 212 -6.52 39.93 26.09
N GLY A 213 -5.43 39.32 26.54
CA GLY A 213 -5.34 38.54 27.76
C GLY A 213 -5.87 37.10 27.68
N ARG A 214 -6.29 36.63 26.49
CA ARG A 214 -6.89 35.30 26.29
C ARG A 214 -5.99 34.41 25.45
N SER A 215 -6.16 33.10 25.61
CA SER A 215 -5.45 32.09 24.82
C SER A 215 -6.40 31.02 24.31
N PHE A 216 -6.13 30.53 23.12
CA PHE A 216 -6.96 29.55 22.44
C PHE A 216 -6.14 28.37 21.97
N LEU A 217 -6.68 27.18 22.16
CA LEU A 217 -6.08 25.92 21.79
C LEU A 217 -6.80 25.35 20.58
N PHE A 218 -6.02 24.98 19.56
CA PHE A 218 -6.44 24.10 18.48
C PHE A 218 -5.77 22.76 18.72
N ALA A 219 -6.55 21.80 19.20
CA ALA A 219 -6.08 20.45 19.49
C ALA A 219 -6.71 19.48 18.50
N SER A 220 -5.94 18.55 17.94
CA SER A 220 -6.47 17.52 17.06
C SER A 220 -7.19 16.39 17.80
N GLY A 221 -7.30 16.46 19.14
CA GLY A 221 -7.84 15.39 19.98
C GLY A 221 -7.05 14.09 19.78
N SER A 222 -7.67 12.93 20.02
CA SER A 222 -7.13 11.65 19.56
C SER A 222 -7.37 11.49 18.07
N LYS A 223 -6.35 11.10 17.28
CA LYS A 223 -6.47 11.02 15.82
C LYS A 223 -5.79 9.77 15.27
N ILE A 224 -6.55 8.90 14.61
CA ILE A 224 -6.03 7.69 13.99
C ILE A 224 -5.49 7.98 12.59
N TYR A 225 -4.26 7.55 12.32
CA TYR A 225 -3.65 7.60 11.00
C TYR A 225 -3.17 6.22 10.56
N VAL A 226 -3.23 5.99 9.26
CA VAL A 226 -2.64 4.84 8.55
C VAL A 226 -2.01 5.34 7.26
N GLY A 227 -0.85 4.80 6.87
CA GLY A 227 -0.13 5.25 5.67
C GLY A 227 -0.89 4.98 4.36
N SER A 228 -1.71 3.93 4.32
CA SER A 228 -2.59 3.56 3.20
C SER A 228 -3.89 2.98 3.73
N GLN A 229 -5.02 3.33 3.10
CA GLN A 229 -6.33 2.70 3.37
C GLN A 229 -6.60 1.51 2.45
N THR A 230 -5.58 1.03 1.75
CA THR A 230 -5.63 -0.19 0.94
C THR A 230 -4.39 -1.04 1.18
N GLU A 231 -4.57 -2.36 1.20
CA GLU A 231 -3.48 -3.33 1.31
C GLU A 231 -3.72 -4.47 0.30
N SER A 232 -2.72 -4.77 -0.52
CA SER A 232 -2.80 -5.84 -1.52
C SER A 232 -1.84 -6.97 -1.19
N PHE A 233 -2.37 -8.19 -1.17
CA PHE A 233 -1.60 -9.41 -1.01
C PHE A 233 -1.05 -9.95 -2.32
N GLY A 234 -1.43 -9.34 -3.45
CA GLY A 234 -1.07 -9.80 -4.79
C GLY A 234 -1.63 -11.18 -5.09
N ASP A 235 -0.89 -11.93 -5.89
CA ASP A 235 -1.24 -13.28 -6.30
C ASP A 235 -0.74 -14.30 -5.26
N VAL A 236 -1.65 -15.13 -4.76
CA VAL A 236 -1.34 -16.17 -3.78
C VAL A 236 -1.88 -17.51 -4.28
N PRO A 237 -1.08 -18.59 -4.26
CA PRO A 237 -1.56 -19.91 -4.63
C PRO A 237 -2.76 -20.33 -3.76
N ALA A 238 -3.87 -20.70 -4.40
CA ALA A 238 -5.06 -21.19 -3.72
C ALA A 238 -4.71 -22.45 -2.91
N GLY A 239 -5.23 -22.52 -1.69
CA GLY A 239 -4.91 -23.55 -0.68
C GLY A 239 -3.70 -23.22 0.19
N THR A 240 -3.01 -22.10 -0.05
CA THR A 240 -1.86 -21.65 0.77
C THR A 240 -2.16 -20.31 1.45
N ALA A 241 -1.37 -19.98 2.48
CA ALA A 241 -1.42 -18.69 3.15
C ALA A 241 -0.28 -17.78 2.69
N SER A 242 -0.56 -16.49 2.53
CA SER A 242 0.45 -15.47 2.30
C SER A 242 1.37 -15.29 3.52
N GLN A 243 2.51 -14.63 3.33
CA GLN A 243 3.17 -13.99 4.46
C GLN A 243 2.26 -12.88 5.05
N PRO A 244 2.33 -12.61 6.37
CA PRO A 244 1.55 -11.54 6.96
C PRO A 244 1.95 -10.17 6.41
N ARG A 245 0.95 -9.34 6.09
CA ARG A 245 1.13 -7.91 5.76
C ARG A 245 0.92 -7.08 7.01
N THR A 246 1.85 -6.16 7.28
CA THR A 246 1.83 -5.30 8.48
C THR A 246 1.20 -3.95 8.15
N ILE A 247 0.14 -3.62 8.87
CA ILE A 247 -0.55 -2.34 8.83
C ILE A 247 -0.21 -1.60 10.12
N THR A 248 0.37 -0.42 9.99
CA THR A 248 0.77 0.41 11.14
C THR A 248 -0.23 1.52 11.36
N LEU A 249 -0.84 1.53 12.55
CA LEU A 249 -1.73 2.58 13.00
C LEU A 249 -0.95 3.51 13.92
N VAL A 250 -1.09 4.81 13.72
CA VAL A 250 -0.39 5.83 14.50
C VAL A 250 -1.42 6.76 15.13
N ASN A 251 -1.23 7.11 16.40
CA ASN A 251 -1.90 8.27 16.95
C ASN A 251 -1.16 9.53 16.53
N GLY A 252 -1.68 10.24 15.53
CA GLY A 252 -1.17 11.56 15.14
C GLY A 252 -1.93 12.70 15.80
N GLY A 253 -2.73 12.38 16.81
CA GLY A 253 -3.43 13.31 17.66
C GLY A 253 -2.60 13.80 18.84
N THR A 254 -3.25 14.64 19.64
CA THR A 254 -2.73 15.29 20.84
C THR A 254 -3.21 14.63 22.13
N ASP A 255 -4.32 13.89 22.08
CA ASP A 255 -4.83 13.07 23.18
C ASP A 255 -4.58 11.58 22.94
N ASN A 256 -4.73 10.76 23.98
CA ASN A 256 -4.63 9.31 23.88
C ASN A 256 -5.70 8.74 22.93
N LEU A 257 -5.24 8.03 21.89
CA LEU A 257 -6.10 7.27 20.99
C LEU A 257 -6.34 5.88 21.57
N LEU A 258 -7.57 5.62 22.00
CA LEU A 258 -8.05 4.30 22.37
C LEU A 258 -8.57 3.61 21.11
N ILE A 259 -7.88 2.54 20.69
CA ILE A 259 -8.39 1.62 19.67
C ILE A 259 -9.23 0.58 20.39
N SER A 260 -10.55 0.63 20.17
CA SER A 260 -11.49 -0.25 20.87
C SER A 260 -11.45 -1.66 20.29
N THR A 261 -11.52 -1.78 18.97
CA THR A 261 -11.57 -3.08 18.29
C THR A 261 -10.96 -3.00 16.90
N VAL A 262 -10.29 -4.07 16.49
CA VAL A 262 -9.89 -4.36 15.11
C VAL A 262 -10.68 -5.58 14.64
N ASN A 263 -11.45 -5.42 13.56
CA ASN A 263 -12.33 -6.48 13.04
C ASN A 263 -12.19 -6.61 11.52
N LEU A 264 -12.33 -7.84 11.01
CA LEU A 264 -12.46 -8.08 9.57
C LEU A 264 -13.95 -8.16 9.20
N THR A 265 -14.43 -7.21 8.40
CA THR A 265 -15.77 -7.19 7.81
C THR A 265 -15.68 -7.67 6.35
N ALA A 266 -16.39 -8.76 6.04
CA ALA A 266 -16.21 -9.47 4.77
C ALA A 266 -17.16 -8.96 3.69
N ASN A 267 -16.60 -8.60 2.52
CA ASN A 267 -17.29 -8.73 1.23
C ASN A 267 -16.65 -9.93 0.49
N GLY A 268 -16.85 -11.13 1.04
CA GLY A 268 -16.14 -12.38 0.73
C GLY A 268 -14.91 -12.56 1.65
N SER A 269 -14.55 -13.70 2.23
CA SER A 269 -14.95 -15.10 2.05
C SER A 269 -14.35 -15.98 3.18
N GLY A 270 -14.01 -15.42 4.34
CA GLY A 270 -13.23 -16.12 5.38
C GLY A 270 -11.78 -16.42 4.97
N MET A 271 -11.33 -15.89 3.83
CA MET A 271 -9.97 -16.06 3.30
C MET A 271 -8.99 -15.02 3.84
N PHE A 272 -9.47 -13.93 4.44
CA PHE A 272 -8.64 -12.97 5.18
C PHE A 272 -8.75 -13.24 6.67
N SER A 273 -7.63 -13.22 7.37
CA SER A 273 -7.55 -13.42 8.82
C SER A 273 -6.48 -12.52 9.43
N LEU A 274 -6.55 -12.29 10.73
CA LEU A 274 -5.44 -11.70 11.47
C LEU A 274 -4.41 -12.81 11.77
N ALA A 275 -3.13 -12.50 11.62
CA ALA A 275 -2.07 -13.42 12.01
C ALA A 275 -2.16 -13.73 13.51
N ALA A 276 -1.74 -14.93 13.93
CA ALA A 276 -1.73 -15.30 15.34
C ALA A 276 -0.82 -14.35 16.14
N GLY A 277 -1.37 -13.65 17.13
CA GLY A 277 -0.66 -12.61 17.88
C GLY A 277 -0.35 -11.35 17.06
N GLY A 278 -0.92 -11.23 15.87
CA GLY A 278 -0.70 -10.13 14.94
C GLY A 278 -1.56 -8.90 15.20
N ASP A 279 -2.46 -8.94 16.18
CA ASP A 279 -3.25 -7.79 16.61
C ASP A 279 -2.60 -7.14 17.84
N GLY A 280 -1.78 -6.12 17.59
CA GLY A 280 -1.20 -5.27 18.63
C GLY A 280 -2.03 -4.03 18.94
N CYS A 281 -3.21 -3.88 18.35
CA CYS A 281 -3.97 -2.63 18.36
C CYS A 281 -5.30 -2.73 19.12
N SER A 282 -6.00 -3.85 19.10
CA SER A 282 -7.27 -3.99 19.83
C SER A 282 -7.09 -3.75 21.33
N GLY A 283 -7.87 -2.81 21.88
CA GLY A 283 -7.79 -2.40 23.28
C GLY A 283 -6.59 -1.51 23.61
N ALA A 284 -5.72 -1.20 22.64
CA ALA A 284 -4.53 -0.39 22.87
C ALA A 284 -4.90 1.08 23.09
N THR A 285 -4.20 1.71 24.04
CA THR A 285 -4.20 3.16 24.21
C THR A 285 -2.87 3.71 23.73
N LEU A 286 -2.89 4.42 22.60
CA LEU A 286 -1.72 5.02 22.00
C LEU A 286 -1.59 6.47 22.47
N ALA A 287 -0.50 6.79 23.17
CA ALA A 287 -0.14 8.18 23.44
C ALA A 287 0.19 8.92 22.12
N PRO A 288 0.23 10.26 22.11
CA PRO A 288 0.63 11.02 20.92
C PRO A 288 1.92 10.48 20.29
N SER A 289 1.92 10.34 18.97
CA SER A 289 2.99 9.76 18.15
C SER A 289 3.33 8.28 18.40
N GLN A 290 2.66 7.60 19.34
CA GLN A 290 2.78 6.14 19.46
C GLN A 290 2.05 5.43 18.33
N SER A 291 2.50 4.21 18.05
CA SER A 291 1.93 3.35 17.03
C SER A 291 1.67 1.95 17.57
N CYS A 292 0.81 1.23 16.88
CA CYS A 292 0.63 -0.21 17.00
C CYS A 292 0.55 -0.83 15.61
N THR A 293 0.63 -2.15 15.55
CA THR A 293 0.57 -2.88 14.29
C THR A 293 -0.53 -3.94 14.31
N VAL A 294 -1.15 -4.10 13.14
CA VAL A 294 -2.04 -5.22 12.82
C VAL A 294 -1.43 -6.00 11.68
N GLN A 295 -1.35 -7.32 11.80
CA GLN A 295 -0.89 -8.20 10.74
C GLN A 295 -2.04 -9.01 10.17
N ALA A 296 -2.32 -8.83 8.89
CA ALA A 296 -3.34 -9.57 8.16
C ALA A 296 -2.71 -10.63 7.23
N VAL A 297 -3.42 -11.72 6.99
CA VAL A 297 -3.01 -12.84 6.15
C VAL A 297 -4.12 -13.17 5.15
N PHE A 298 -3.75 -13.41 3.90
CA PHE A 298 -4.65 -13.88 2.85
C PHE A 298 -4.39 -15.36 2.55
N SER A 299 -5.43 -16.18 2.68
CA SER A 299 -5.43 -17.63 2.44
C SER A 299 -6.54 -18.00 1.46
N PRO A 300 -6.34 -17.78 0.14
CA PRO A 300 -7.38 -18.03 -0.85
C PRO A 300 -7.75 -19.52 -0.91
N SER A 301 -9.03 -19.85 -0.76
CA SER A 301 -9.56 -21.19 -1.04
C SER A 301 -10.20 -21.31 -2.43
N ALA A 302 -10.29 -20.21 -3.16
CA ALA A 302 -10.84 -20.13 -4.51
C ALA A 302 -9.97 -19.24 -5.40
N LEU A 303 -10.14 -19.38 -6.72
CA LEU A 303 -9.45 -18.57 -7.72
C LEU A 303 -10.09 -17.19 -7.86
N GLY A 304 -9.30 -16.24 -8.39
CA GLY A 304 -9.75 -14.90 -8.73
C GLY A 304 -9.57 -13.87 -7.61
N LEU A 305 -9.96 -12.63 -7.89
CA LEU A 305 -9.85 -11.50 -6.97
C LEU A 305 -10.80 -11.67 -5.79
N GLN A 306 -10.26 -11.53 -4.59
CA GLN A 306 -10.96 -11.55 -3.31
C GLN A 306 -10.70 -10.22 -2.60
N SER A 307 -11.70 -9.75 -1.86
CA SER A 307 -11.62 -8.49 -1.12
C SER A 307 -12.22 -8.63 0.27
N ALA A 308 -11.66 -7.91 1.23
CA ALA A 308 -12.22 -7.78 2.57
C ALA A 308 -12.00 -6.35 3.09
N VAL A 309 -12.62 -6.01 4.22
CA VAL A 309 -12.39 -4.74 4.91
C VAL A 309 -11.85 -5.04 6.30
N LEU A 310 -10.74 -4.42 6.67
CA LEU A 310 -10.26 -4.35 8.04
C LEU A 310 -10.82 -3.06 8.65
N SER A 311 -11.72 -3.19 9.60
CA SER A 311 -12.40 -2.08 10.27
C SER A 311 -11.82 -1.86 11.67
N ILE A 312 -11.42 -0.63 11.96
CA ILE A 312 -10.79 -0.22 13.22
C ILE A 312 -11.67 0.82 13.89
N SER A 313 -12.20 0.48 15.06
CA SER A 313 -13.00 1.42 15.87
C SER A 313 -12.12 2.10 16.90
N SER A 314 -12.23 3.42 17.04
CA SER A 314 -11.43 4.21 17.98
C SER A 314 -12.23 5.36 18.60
N ASN A 315 -11.63 6.05 19.58
CA ASN A 315 -12.16 7.30 20.13
C ASN A 315 -11.77 8.55 19.31
N ASP A 316 -11.21 8.40 18.11
CA ASP A 316 -11.03 9.53 17.20
C ASP A 316 -12.41 10.16 16.92
N PRO A 317 -12.66 11.42 17.32
CA PRO A 317 -13.98 12.05 17.23
C PRO A 317 -14.44 12.30 15.79
N THR A 318 -13.50 12.25 14.84
CA THR A 318 -13.72 12.57 13.43
C THR A 318 -13.65 11.33 12.54
N THR A 319 -12.90 10.30 12.97
CA THR A 319 -12.80 8.98 12.32
C THR A 319 -13.05 7.86 13.35
N PRO A 320 -14.27 7.76 13.92
CA PRO A 320 -14.56 6.76 14.95
C PRO A 320 -14.49 5.32 14.43
N SER A 321 -14.61 5.15 13.10
CA SER A 321 -14.37 3.89 12.38
C SER A 321 -13.49 4.15 11.16
N LEU A 322 -12.33 3.51 11.10
CA LEU A 322 -11.40 3.54 9.97
C LEU A 322 -11.47 2.19 9.25
N ASP A 323 -11.79 2.21 7.96
CA ASP A 323 -11.85 1.02 7.11
C ASP A 323 -10.64 0.97 6.17
N ILE A 324 -10.00 -0.20 6.09
CA ILE A 324 -8.87 -0.47 5.20
C ILE A 324 -9.27 -1.60 4.25
N ALA A 325 -9.27 -1.34 2.95
CA ALA A 325 -9.61 -2.33 1.94
C ALA A 325 -8.46 -3.32 1.72
N LEU A 326 -8.73 -4.60 1.94
CA LEU A 326 -7.80 -5.70 1.67
C LEU A 326 -8.16 -6.34 0.33
N THR A 327 -7.15 -6.66 -0.48
CA THR A 327 -7.34 -7.36 -1.76
C THR A 327 -6.28 -8.44 -1.96
N GLY A 328 -6.63 -9.50 -2.68
CA GLY A 328 -5.70 -10.55 -3.08
C GLY A 328 -6.31 -11.46 -4.13
N THR A 329 -5.49 -12.07 -4.97
CA THR A 329 -5.94 -12.95 -6.05
C THR A 329 -5.52 -14.37 -5.76
N GLY A 330 -6.47 -15.30 -5.70
CA GLY A 330 -6.17 -16.73 -5.65
C GLY A 330 -5.83 -17.26 -7.05
N LEU A 331 -4.70 -17.95 -7.19
CA LEU A 331 -4.28 -18.58 -8.44
C LEU A 331 -3.89 -20.05 -8.22
N TYR A 332 -3.84 -20.86 -9.28
CA TYR A 332 -3.19 -22.16 -9.22
C TYR A 332 -1.77 -22.09 -9.78
N PRO A 333 -0.79 -22.80 -9.18
CA PRO A 333 0.55 -22.90 -9.77
C PRO A 333 0.49 -23.56 -11.15
N THR A 334 1.32 -23.07 -12.06
CA THR A 334 1.38 -23.55 -13.45
C THR A 334 2.48 -24.62 -13.60
N LEU A 335 2.12 -25.75 -14.18
CA LEU A 335 3.05 -26.76 -14.68
C LEU A 335 3.24 -26.55 -16.18
N THR A 336 4.49 -26.45 -16.61
CA THR A 336 4.86 -26.32 -18.03
C THR A 336 5.63 -27.55 -18.49
N VAL A 337 5.32 -28.04 -19.68
CA VAL A 337 6.00 -29.15 -20.35
C VAL A 337 6.75 -28.64 -21.56
N ALA A 338 8.05 -28.89 -21.63
CA ALA A 338 8.88 -28.67 -22.81
C ALA A 338 9.14 -30.01 -23.53
N LYS A 339 9.44 -29.94 -24.84
CA LYS A 339 9.94 -31.10 -25.61
C LYS A 339 11.40 -30.85 -25.96
N GLY A 340 12.28 -31.77 -25.59
CA GLY A 340 13.72 -31.55 -25.60
C GLY A 340 14.47 -31.90 -26.90
N ASP A 341 13.88 -32.72 -27.77
CA ASP A 341 14.67 -33.47 -28.77
C ASP A 341 13.96 -33.57 -30.15
N THR A 342 14.61 -34.27 -31.11
CA THR A 342 14.20 -34.34 -32.52
C THR A 342 13.01 -35.26 -32.82
N GLY A 343 12.68 -36.17 -31.91
CA GLY A 343 11.55 -37.09 -32.06
C GLY A 343 10.20 -36.39 -31.84
N ALA A 344 9.17 -36.94 -32.48
CA ALA A 344 7.79 -36.51 -32.32
C ALA A 344 7.08 -37.32 -31.22
N GLY A 345 6.13 -36.68 -30.54
CA GLY A 345 5.42 -37.27 -29.41
C GLY A 345 4.50 -36.26 -28.76
N THR A 346 3.58 -36.77 -27.95
CA THR A 346 2.64 -35.97 -27.15
C THR A 346 2.82 -36.27 -25.66
N VAL A 347 2.52 -35.29 -24.82
CA VAL A 347 2.48 -35.46 -23.36
C VAL A 347 1.11 -35.06 -22.85
N THR A 348 0.46 -35.91 -22.08
CA THR A 348 -0.82 -35.62 -21.42
C THR A 348 -0.68 -35.61 -19.91
N SER A 349 -1.59 -34.94 -19.20
CA SER A 349 -1.62 -34.92 -17.73
C SER A 349 -2.88 -35.57 -17.15
N SER A 350 -2.74 -36.12 -15.95
CA SER A 350 -3.83 -36.45 -15.02
C SER A 350 -3.55 -35.81 -13.65
N PRO A 351 -4.41 -34.90 -13.13
CA PRO A 351 -5.65 -34.40 -13.72
C PRO A 351 -5.47 -33.75 -15.10
N ALA A 352 -6.54 -33.72 -15.90
CA ALA A 352 -6.50 -33.14 -17.23
C ALA A 352 -6.20 -31.64 -17.18
N GLY A 353 -5.33 -31.16 -18.07
CA GLY A 353 -4.93 -29.76 -18.16
C GLY A 353 -3.79 -29.51 -19.13
N ILE A 354 -2.95 -30.52 -19.36
CA ILE A 354 -1.87 -30.50 -20.35
C ILE A 354 -2.14 -31.57 -21.41
N SER A 355 -2.02 -31.16 -22.67
CA SER A 355 -1.98 -32.03 -23.85
C SER A 355 -0.96 -31.43 -24.81
N CYS A 356 0.30 -31.59 -24.46
CA CYS A 356 1.45 -31.00 -25.13
C CYS A 356 1.71 -31.74 -26.44
N GLY A 357 0.82 -31.53 -27.39
CA GLY A 357 1.04 -31.41 -28.84
C GLY A 357 0.64 -30.00 -29.31
N THR A 358 -0.28 -29.37 -28.57
CA THR A 358 -0.78 -28.00 -28.77
C THR A 358 -0.72 -27.16 -27.48
N THR A 359 -1.11 -27.74 -26.33
CA THR A 359 -1.19 -27.03 -25.04
C THR A 359 -0.19 -27.62 -24.05
N CYS A 360 0.90 -26.89 -23.83
CA CYS A 360 2.05 -27.37 -23.07
C CYS A 360 2.15 -26.76 -21.66
N SER A 361 1.11 -26.12 -21.17
CA SER A 361 1.03 -25.65 -19.78
C SER A 361 -0.38 -25.78 -19.24
N GLY A 362 -0.48 -25.97 -17.93
CA GLY A 362 -1.76 -26.06 -17.22
C GLY A 362 -1.60 -25.64 -15.75
N SER A 363 -2.66 -25.10 -15.16
CA SER A 363 -2.67 -24.68 -13.76
C SER A 363 -3.40 -25.71 -12.91
N PHE A 364 -2.78 -26.13 -11.81
CA PHE A 364 -3.26 -27.23 -10.98
C PHE A 364 -3.30 -26.82 -9.51
N ALA A 365 -4.25 -27.36 -8.75
CA ALA A 365 -4.42 -27.02 -7.34
C ALA A 365 -3.14 -27.27 -6.53
N THR A 366 -2.83 -26.38 -5.60
CA THR A 366 -1.69 -26.58 -4.70
C THR A 366 -1.88 -27.83 -3.85
N GLY A 367 -0.81 -28.61 -3.66
CA GLY A 367 -0.81 -29.91 -3.02
C GLY A 367 -1.27 -31.07 -3.93
N SER A 368 -1.81 -30.80 -5.12
CA SER A 368 -2.20 -31.87 -6.05
C SER A 368 -0.98 -32.55 -6.67
N THR A 369 -1.10 -33.85 -6.94
CA THR A 369 -0.12 -34.61 -7.73
C THR A 369 -0.62 -34.71 -9.16
N VAL A 370 0.20 -34.24 -10.10
CA VAL A 370 -0.04 -34.30 -11.54
C VAL A 370 0.85 -35.40 -12.12
N THR A 371 0.25 -36.38 -12.78
CA THR A 371 0.96 -37.42 -13.53
C THR A 371 1.01 -37.04 -15.00
N LEU A 372 2.21 -36.96 -15.56
CA LEU A 372 2.50 -36.74 -16.97
C LEU A 372 2.85 -38.06 -17.65
N THR A 373 2.19 -38.35 -18.76
CA THR A 373 2.43 -39.54 -19.58
C THR A 373 2.89 -39.11 -20.97
N ALA A 374 4.01 -39.68 -21.43
CA ALA A 374 4.55 -39.43 -22.76
C ALA A 374 4.11 -40.53 -23.72
N SER A 375 3.58 -40.14 -24.88
CA SER A 375 3.24 -41.05 -25.97
C SER A 375 4.07 -40.68 -27.21
N PRO A 376 5.12 -41.45 -27.55
CA PRO A 376 5.88 -41.21 -28.77
C PRO A 376 5.02 -41.45 -30.01
N GLU A 377 5.24 -40.65 -31.06
CA GLU A 377 4.61 -40.86 -32.36
C GLU A 377 5.35 -41.93 -33.18
N ALA A 378 4.73 -42.43 -34.26
CA ALA A 378 5.36 -43.41 -35.14
C ALA A 378 6.69 -42.86 -35.70
N GLY A 379 7.73 -43.68 -35.65
CA GLY A 379 9.09 -43.26 -36.04
C GLY A 379 9.82 -42.46 -34.97
N SER A 380 9.33 -42.44 -33.73
CA SER A 380 10.02 -41.85 -32.57
C SER A 380 9.96 -42.77 -31.34
N ALA A 381 10.88 -42.55 -30.39
CA ALA A 381 10.91 -43.23 -29.10
C ALA A 381 11.07 -42.21 -27.97
N PHE A 382 10.36 -42.44 -26.86
CA PHE A 382 10.51 -41.62 -25.65
C PHE A 382 11.78 -42.06 -24.90
N THR A 383 12.66 -41.11 -24.58
CA THR A 383 13.97 -41.37 -23.98
C THR A 383 14.06 -40.96 -22.51
N GLY A 384 13.14 -40.12 -22.03
CA GLY A 384 12.99 -39.84 -20.60
C GLY A 384 12.51 -38.43 -20.26
N TRP A 385 12.36 -38.20 -18.97
CA TRP A 385 11.99 -36.92 -18.37
C TRP A 385 13.21 -36.22 -17.76
N SER A 386 13.15 -34.89 -17.72
CA SER A 386 14.04 -34.05 -16.90
C SER A 386 13.31 -32.83 -16.33
N GLY A 387 13.93 -32.10 -15.40
CA GLY A 387 13.33 -30.95 -14.72
C GLY A 387 12.70 -31.35 -13.38
N ALA A 388 11.41 -31.07 -13.19
CA ALA A 388 10.70 -31.37 -11.93
C ALA A 388 10.45 -32.87 -11.68
N CYS A 389 10.77 -33.75 -12.65
CA CYS A 389 10.76 -35.20 -12.53
C CYS A 389 11.83 -35.81 -13.45
N SER A 390 12.07 -37.12 -13.31
CA SER A 390 13.08 -37.86 -14.08
C SER A 390 12.68 -39.32 -14.30
N GLY A 391 13.34 -40.00 -15.26
CA GLY A 391 13.12 -41.41 -15.56
C GLY A 391 12.38 -41.63 -16.88
N THR A 392 11.98 -42.86 -17.18
CA THR A 392 11.36 -43.25 -18.46
C THR A 392 9.91 -43.74 -18.33
N GLY A 393 9.41 -43.93 -17.12
CA GLY A 393 7.99 -44.22 -16.85
C GLY A 393 7.15 -42.95 -16.79
N ASP A 394 5.94 -43.03 -16.24
CA ASP A 394 5.13 -41.85 -15.96
C ASP A 394 5.86 -40.88 -15.01
N CYS A 395 5.71 -39.57 -15.25
CA CYS A 395 6.32 -38.53 -14.45
C CYS A 395 5.30 -37.94 -13.47
N THR A 396 5.50 -38.12 -12.17
CA THR A 396 4.63 -37.55 -11.14
C THR A 396 5.22 -36.27 -10.55
N VAL A 397 4.46 -35.19 -10.55
CA VAL A 397 4.86 -33.87 -10.02
C VAL A 397 3.84 -33.41 -8.98
N THR A 398 4.29 -33.18 -7.75
CA THR A 398 3.46 -32.52 -6.73
C THR A 398 3.57 -31.00 -6.88
N MET A 399 2.42 -30.33 -6.97
CA MET A 399 2.33 -28.89 -7.24
C MET A 399 2.33 -28.07 -5.95
N ASP A 400 3.39 -27.32 -5.71
CA ASP A 400 3.54 -26.38 -4.59
C ASP A 400 3.80 -24.95 -5.10
N THR A 401 4.55 -24.85 -6.19
CA THR A 401 4.88 -23.65 -6.96
C THR A 401 4.75 -23.94 -8.44
N ALA A 402 4.99 -22.94 -9.29
CA ALA A 402 5.18 -23.19 -10.71
C ALA A 402 6.37 -24.14 -10.95
N LYS A 403 6.23 -25.08 -11.89
CA LYS A 403 7.25 -26.10 -12.20
C LYS A 403 7.35 -26.33 -13.71
N SER A 404 8.50 -26.86 -14.12
CA SER A 404 8.78 -27.20 -15.52
C SER A 404 9.31 -28.63 -15.64
N VAL A 405 8.81 -29.36 -16.64
CA VAL A 405 9.25 -30.72 -16.99
C VAL A 405 9.59 -30.74 -18.48
N THR A 406 10.68 -31.42 -18.84
CA THR A 406 11.03 -31.65 -20.25
C THR A 406 10.84 -33.12 -20.59
N ALA A 407 10.10 -33.38 -21.66
CA ALA A 407 9.93 -34.70 -22.28
C ALA A 407 10.88 -34.86 -23.46
N SER A 408 11.68 -35.91 -23.44
CA SER A 408 12.68 -36.18 -24.47
C SER A 408 12.21 -37.30 -25.41
N PHE A 409 12.23 -37.03 -26.72
CA PHE A 409 11.84 -37.96 -27.78
C PHE A 409 12.95 -38.02 -28.85
N THR A 410 13.35 -39.20 -29.29
CA THR A 410 14.33 -39.34 -30.38
C THR A 410 13.71 -39.97 -31.62
N THR A 411 14.17 -39.60 -32.82
CA THR A 411 13.70 -40.22 -34.07
C THR A 411 14.26 -41.63 -34.20
N THR A 412 13.38 -42.61 -34.37
CA THR A 412 13.77 -43.98 -34.73
C THR A 412 13.82 -44.06 -36.26
N ASN A 413 15.02 -44.01 -36.83
CA ASN A 413 15.16 -44.21 -38.27
C ASN A 413 14.96 -45.70 -38.60
N PRO A 414 13.99 -46.10 -39.44
CA PRO A 414 13.93 -47.47 -39.91
C PRO A 414 15.14 -47.77 -40.81
N PRO A 415 15.67 -49.00 -40.80
CA PRO A 415 16.76 -49.36 -41.68
C PRO A 415 16.26 -49.43 -43.12
N THR A 416 17.00 -48.86 -44.06
CA THR A 416 16.69 -48.94 -45.48
C THR A 416 17.36 -50.16 -46.11
N VAL A 417 16.73 -50.80 -47.09
CA VAL A 417 17.32 -51.90 -47.85
C VAL A 417 17.10 -51.67 -49.35
N THR A 418 18.16 -51.78 -50.13
CA THR A 418 18.13 -51.71 -51.60
C THR A 418 18.88 -52.91 -52.16
N ILE A 419 18.24 -53.71 -53.00
CA ILE A 419 18.85 -54.86 -53.68
C ILE A 419 19.26 -54.44 -55.10
N PHE A 420 20.53 -54.64 -55.44
CA PHE A 420 21.12 -54.32 -56.74
C PHE A 420 21.23 -55.54 -57.66
N SER A 421 21.52 -56.72 -57.09
CA SER A 421 21.58 -57.97 -57.83
C SER A 421 21.17 -59.17 -56.97
N PRO A 422 20.60 -60.22 -57.58
CA PRO A 422 20.23 -60.32 -59.00
C PRO A 422 19.03 -59.42 -59.36
N SER A 423 18.99 -58.95 -60.61
CA SER A 423 17.88 -58.15 -61.14
C SER A 423 17.38 -58.76 -62.46
N GLY A 424 16.06 -58.95 -62.57
CA GLY A 424 15.45 -59.58 -63.74
C GLY A 424 15.97 -61.00 -64.01
N THR A 425 16.16 -61.33 -65.30
CA THR A 425 16.67 -62.63 -65.73
C THR A 425 18.19 -62.65 -65.66
N VAL A 426 18.75 -63.56 -64.85
CA VAL A 426 20.20 -63.73 -64.70
C VAL A 426 20.65 -65.04 -65.34
N ALA A 427 21.71 -64.98 -66.16
CA ALA A 427 22.31 -66.15 -66.75
C ALA A 427 23.20 -66.87 -65.71
N GLY A 428 22.92 -68.16 -65.47
CA GLY A 428 23.68 -69.01 -64.57
C GLY A 428 22.94 -69.39 -63.28
N LYS A 429 23.29 -70.55 -62.71
CA LYS A 429 22.58 -71.13 -61.56
C LYS A 429 22.99 -70.54 -60.20
N ARG A 430 23.98 -69.65 -60.15
CA ARG A 430 24.54 -69.07 -58.90
C ARG A 430 24.69 -67.56 -59.02
N PRO A 431 23.58 -66.81 -59.08
CA PRO A 431 23.64 -65.36 -59.24
C PRO A 431 24.38 -64.68 -58.08
N LEU A 432 25.01 -63.55 -58.38
CA LEU A 432 25.58 -62.65 -57.36
C LEU A 432 24.44 -61.99 -56.58
N LEU A 433 24.55 -61.99 -55.25
CA LEU A 433 23.71 -61.21 -54.36
C LEU A 433 24.43 -59.91 -54.01
N GLN A 434 23.83 -58.77 -54.35
CA GLN A 434 24.36 -57.47 -53.97
C GLN A 434 23.22 -56.59 -53.47
N TYR A 435 23.35 -56.07 -52.26
CA TYR A 435 22.42 -55.15 -51.64
C TYR A 435 23.15 -54.13 -50.77
N ASN A 436 22.52 -52.99 -50.51
CA ASN A 436 22.86 -52.10 -49.41
C ASN A 436 21.77 -52.21 -48.35
N ALA A 437 22.17 -52.38 -47.09
CA ALA A 437 21.28 -52.28 -45.96
C ALA A 437 21.81 -51.20 -45.01
N GLY A 438 20.89 -50.42 -44.43
CA GLY A 438 21.20 -49.46 -43.37
C GLY A 438 21.63 -50.14 -42.08
N THR A 439 21.63 -49.41 -40.97
CA THR A 439 22.02 -49.92 -39.64
C THR A 439 21.02 -50.94 -39.13
N GLY A 440 21.47 -52.14 -38.73
CA GLY A 440 20.57 -53.14 -38.16
C GLY A 440 21.06 -54.57 -38.32
N THR A 441 20.23 -55.54 -37.94
CA THR A 441 20.42 -56.96 -38.24
C THR A 441 19.79 -57.26 -39.58
N VAL A 442 20.57 -57.83 -40.50
CA VAL A 442 20.13 -58.18 -41.87
C VAL A 442 19.85 -59.67 -41.96
N VAL A 443 18.68 -60.02 -42.51
CA VAL A 443 18.29 -61.39 -42.82
C VAL A 443 18.07 -61.50 -44.33
N VAL A 444 18.71 -62.48 -44.96
CA VAL A 444 18.54 -62.80 -46.38
C VAL A 444 17.77 -64.11 -46.50
N THR A 445 16.72 -64.10 -47.33
CA THR A 445 15.95 -65.30 -47.67
C THR A 445 15.92 -65.54 -49.16
N VAL A 446 15.96 -66.80 -49.56
CA VAL A 446 15.75 -67.26 -50.94
C VAL A 446 14.60 -68.25 -50.92
N ASP A 447 13.55 -67.98 -51.68
CA ASP A 447 12.28 -68.71 -51.68
C ASP A 447 11.70 -68.94 -50.28
N GLY A 448 11.87 -67.93 -49.40
CA GLY A 448 11.40 -67.96 -48.02
C GLY A 448 12.32 -68.70 -47.03
N VAL A 449 13.42 -69.29 -47.49
CA VAL A 449 14.40 -69.97 -46.62
C VAL A 449 15.54 -69.02 -46.26
N VAL A 450 15.86 -68.89 -44.97
CA VAL A 450 16.99 -68.07 -44.50
C VAL A 450 18.30 -68.66 -45.00
N VAL A 451 19.11 -67.83 -45.65
CA VAL A 451 20.43 -68.21 -46.15
C VAL A 451 21.51 -67.40 -45.45
N SER A 452 22.65 -68.03 -45.18
CA SER A 452 23.83 -67.34 -44.61
C SER A 452 24.63 -66.68 -45.74
N LYS A 453 24.03 -65.67 -46.38
CA LYS A 453 24.63 -64.91 -47.49
C LYS A 453 24.64 -63.42 -47.14
N THR A 454 25.72 -62.76 -47.50
CA THR A 454 25.94 -61.32 -47.35
C THR A 454 26.10 -60.66 -48.71
N SER A 455 26.00 -59.32 -48.76
CA SER A 455 26.18 -58.58 -50.01
C SER A 455 27.59 -58.80 -50.57
N GLY A 456 27.68 -59.22 -51.84
CA GLY A 456 28.90 -59.65 -52.51
C GLY A 456 29.04 -61.16 -52.66
N ASP A 457 28.25 -61.96 -51.94
CA ASP A 457 28.27 -63.41 -52.08
C ASP A 457 27.52 -63.92 -53.32
N THR A 458 27.91 -65.09 -53.81
CA THR A 458 27.10 -65.83 -54.77
C THR A 458 26.08 -66.70 -54.04
N LEU A 459 24.84 -66.69 -54.54
CA LEU A 459 23.80 -67.60 -54.04
C LEU A 459 24.19 -69.06 -54.28
N ASP A 460 23.54 -69.96 -53.55
CA ASP A 460 23.68 -71.39 -53.79
C ASP A 460 23.03 -71.76 -55.12
N THR A 461 23.29 -72.98 -55.61
CA THR A 461 22.78 -73.40 -56.91
C THR A 461 21.26 -73.43 -56.91
N LEU A 462 20.66 -72.58 -57.73
CA LEU A 462 19.22 -72.49 -57.93
C LEU A 462 18.77 -73.37 -59.11
N ALA A 463 17.53 -73.85 -59.03
CA ALA A 463 16.89 -74.55 -60.13
C ALA A 463 16.58 -73.55 -61.27
N GLU A 464 16.18 -74.06 -62.42
CA GLU A 464 15.66 -73.20 -63.48
C GLU A 464 14.24 -72.77 -63.13
N GLY A 465 13.97 -71.48 -63.17
CA GLY A 465 12.65 -70.92 -62.86
C GLY A 465 12.71 -69.58 -62.14
N THR A 466 11.56 -69.16 -61.64
CA THR A 466 11.42 -67.93 -60.85
C THR A 466 11.77 -68.20 -59.39
N HIS A 467 12.69 -67.40 -58.86
CA HIS A 467 13.10 -67.42 -57.46
C HIS A 467 12.85 -66.05 -56.82
N VAL A 468 12.50 -66.03 -55.53
CA VAL A 468 12.26 -64.79 -54.78
C VAL A 468 13.37 -64.59 -53.76
N ILE A 469 14.06 -63.45 -53.86
CA ILE A 469 15.08 -63.06 -52.89
C ILE A 469 14.52 -61.89 -52.10
N ARG A 470 14.56 -62.02 -50.77
CA ARG A 470 14.15 -60.95 -49.85
C ARG A 470 15.28 -60.69 -48.88
N VAL A 471 15.67 -59.42 -48.80
CA VAL A 471 16.62 -58.90 -47.80
C VAL A 471 15.81 -58.00 -46.86
N GLU A 472 15.83 -58.32 -45.58
CA GLU A 472 15.19 -57.55 -44.53
C GLU A 472 16.24 -57.01 -43.57
N ALA A 473 16.11 -55.74 -43.18
CA ALA A 473 16.90 -55.18 -42.09
C ALA A 473 15.96 -54.81 -40.95
N THR A 474 16.37 -55.08 -39.73
CA THR A 474 15.64 -54.74 -38.49
C THR A 474 16.54 -53.92 -37.59
N ASN A 475 15.97 -52.89 -36.94
CA ASN A 475 16.71 -52.14 -35.93
C ASN A 475 17.15 -53.07 -34.80
N ARG A 476 18.31 -52.79 -34.18
CA ARG A 476 18.62 -53.42 -32.89
C ARG A 476 17.60 -52.86 -31.89
N GLY A 477 16.72 -53.73 -31.41
CA GLY A 477 15.69 -53.39 -30.42
C GLY A 477 16.28 -52.97 -29.08
#